data_AF-A0A3D0VGJ5-F1
#
_entry.id   AF-A0A3D0VGJ5-F1
#
_cell.length_a   1.000
_cell.length_b   1.000
_cell.length_c   1.000
_cell.angle_alpha   90.00
_cell.angle_beta   90.00
_cell.angle_gamma   90.00
#
_symmetry.space_group_name_H-M   'P 1'
#
loop_
_entity.id
_entity.type
_entity.pdbx_description
1 polymer ?
#
loop_
_entity_poly.entity_id
_entity_poly.type
_entity_poly.pdbx_seq_one_letter_code
_entity_poly.pdbx_strand_id
1 'polypeptide(L)'
;MLPVGPLELSAEEVRQLWSFIHGDIMDGSMRRLLRASVGLCPRHTWAYAVVEIELWQAGAGARGGHQPFDVTVLYEDLLEHVAAGLDLKTSLLHRHPDEVLLPVGPCRICADMASPSLPGLRMGYANSNTKALTVEANGLAHTTAWCGETIPLWRGRVCPDCDPDTPKGAGDPELLCRFHLTARRPLPEPLRHAVASRLREVRGRMRHLTESMTDYGAPVGHEENASWIEAVGFFAGWGLPLYLAGSPREAEPGQETTEAEHGE
;
A
#
# COMPACT_ATOMS: atom_id res chain seq x y z
N MET A 1 6.71 11.13 5.81
CA MET A 1 6.82 10.12 4.74
C MET A 1 7.74 9.02 5.20
N LEU A 2 7.54 7.80 4.71
CA LEU A 2 8.59 6.78 4.82
C LEU A 2 9.76 7.19 3.92
N PRO A 3 11.02 7.11 4.38
CA PRO A 3 12.16 7.22 3.49
C PRO A 3 12.16 6.04 2.50
N VAL A 4 12.85 6.20 1.37
CA VAL A 4 13.23 5.05 0.54
C VAL A 4 14.14 4.17 1.39
N GLY A 5 13.72 2.95 1.69
CA GLY A 5 14.46 2.06 2.59
C GLY A 5 13.68 0.81 2.98
N PRO A 6 14.33 -0.10 3.71
CA PRO A 6 13.73 -1.36 4.11
C PRO A 6 12.55 -1.14 5.07
N LEU A 7 11.55 -2.00 4.95
CA LEU A 7 10.48 -2.12 5.93
C LEU A 7 10.74 -3.35 6.80
N GLU A 8 11.25 -3.12 8.01
CA GLU A 8 11.38 -4.18 9.02
C GLU A 8 10.28 -4.02 10.06
N LEU A 9 9.43 -5.04 10.19
CA LEU A 9 8.30 -5.10 11.10
C LEU A 9 8.68 -5.75 12.43
N SER A 10 8.18 -5.17 13.52
CA SER A 10 8.23 -5.80 14.83
C SER A 10 7.13 -6.85 15.00
N ALA A 11 7.32 -7.78 15.94
CA ALA A 11 6.30 -8.78 16.26
C ALA A 11 4.97 -8.17 16.72
N GLU A 12 5.03 -7.02 17.40
CA GLU A 12 3.82 -6.32 17.83
C GLU A 12 3.08 -5.68 16.65
N GLU A 13 3.80 -5.09 15.67
CA GLU A 13 3.19 -4.58 14.44
C GLU A 13 2.49 -5.70 13.67
N VAL A 14 3.18 -6.83 13.46
CA VAL A 14 2.61 -8.00 12.76
C VAL A 14 1.38 -8.52 13.50
N ARG A 15 1.42 -8.62 14.83
CA ARG A 15 0.26 -9.04 15.63
C ARG A 15 -0.95 -8.12 15.45
N GLN A 16 -0.73 -6.80 15.50
CA GLN A 16 -1.80 -5.81 15.39
C GLN A 16 -2.38 -5.77 13.97
N LEU A 17 -1.52 -5.77 12.96
CA LEU A 17 -1.94 -5.79 11.55
C LEU A 17 -2.66 -7.08 11.18
N TRP A 18 -2.18 -8.22 11.67
CA TRP A 18 -2.85 -9.51 11.48
C TRP A 18 -4.22 -9.57 12.14
N SER A 19 -4.39 -8.94 13.31
CA SER A 19 -5.70 -8.82 13.96
C SER A 19 -6.63 -7.85 13.23
N PHE A 20 -6.07 -6.88 12.50
CA PHE A 20 -6.82 -5.89 11.74
C PHE A 20 -7.36 -6.46 10.42
N ILE A 21 -6.59 -7.36 9.78
CA ILE A 21 -6.99 -8.15 8.60
C ILE A 21 -8.31 -8.90 8.86
N HIS A 22 -9.26 -8.80 7.93
CA HIS A 22 -10.59 -9.42 7.87
C HIS A 22 -11.60 -9.12 9.01
N GLY A 23 -11.23 -8.37 10.05
CA GLY A 23 -12.13 -8.04 11.17
C GLY A 23 -12.62 -6.60 11.15
N ASP A 24 -11.70 -5.66 11.33
CA ASP A 24 -12.03 -4.28 11.68
C ASP A 24 -12.42 -3.44 10.46
N ILE A 25 -11.89 -3.73 9.27
CA ILE A 25 -12.20 -2.97 8.05
C ILE A 25 -13.68 -3.10 7.63
N MET A 26 -14.34 -4.18 8.03
CA MET A 26 -15.76 -4.39 7.72
C MET A 26 -16.67 -3.63 8.69
N ASP A 27 -16.14 -3.14 9.82
CA ASP A 27 -16.89 -2.32 10.75
C ASP A 27 -17.10 -0.88 10.20
N GLY A 28 -18.36 -0.43 10.21
CA GLY A 28 -18.73 0.87 9.67
C GLY A 28 -18.16 2.05 10.47
N SER A 29 -17.89 1.88 11.77
CA SER A 29 -17.27 2.92 12.58
C SER A 29 -15.77 3.04 12.30
N MET A 30 -15.10 1.91 12.09
CA MET A 30 -13.71 1.84 11.65
C MET A 30 -13.55 2.47 10.26
N ARG A 31 -14.42 2.17 9.29
CA ARG A 31 -14.38 2.82 7.97
C ARG A 31 -14.53 4.34 8.06
N ARG A 32 -15.42 4.84 8.93
CA ARG A 32 -15.53 6.30 9.17
C ARG A 32 -14.26 6.88 9.77
N LEU A 33 -13.64 6.19 10.73
CA LEU A 33 -12.36 6.60 11.32
C LEU A 33 -11.27 6.65 10.23
N LEU A 34 -11.14 5.60 9.44
CA LEU A 34 -10.12 5.48 8.38
C LEU A 34 -10.31 6.53 7.28
N ARG A 35 -11.55 6.85 6.88
CA ARG A 35 -11.80 7.97 5.97
C ARG A 35 -11.35 9.29 6.57
N ALA A 36 -11.72 9.56 7.83
CA ALA A 36 -11.32 10.79 8.51
C ALA A 36 -9.80 10.90 8.67
N SER A 37 -9.10 9.80 8.94
CA SER A 37 -7.64 9.76 9.04
C SER A 37 -6.92 9.61 7.69
N VAL A 38 -7.67 9.51 6.58
CA VAL A 38 -7.16 9.29 5.23
C VAL A 38 -6.26 8.03 5.17
N GLY A 39 -6.74 6.96 5.81
CA GLY A 39 -6.07 5.67 5.97
C GLY A 39 -5.14 5.59 7.18
N LEU A 40 -4.14 4.71 7.07
CA LEU A 40 -3.08 4.51 8.07
C LEU A 40 -1.90 5.48 7.82
N CYS A 41 -0.98 5.57 8.78
CA CYS A 41 0.27 6.30 8.53
C CYS A 41 1.10 5.60 7.42
N PRO A 42 2.06 6.28 6.77
CA PRO A 42 2.90 5.68 5.73
C PRO A 42 3.44 4.29 6.05
N ARG A 43 3.98 4.14 7.27
CA ARG A 43 4.53 2.87 7.76
C ARG A 43 3.49 1.77 7.79
N HIS A 44 2.36 2.01 8.43
CA HIS A 44 1.34 0.98 8.61
C HIS A 44 0.50 0.74 7.36
N THR A 45 0.43 1.68 6.43
CA THR A 45 -0.15 1.45 5.10
C THR A 45 0.64 0.40 4.32
N TRP A 46 1.97 0.56 4.21
CA TRP A 46 2.81 -0.45 3.54
C TRP A 46 2.93 -1.74 4.36
N ALA A 47 3.04 -1.65 5.69
CA ALA A 47 3.07 -2.83 6.54
C ALA A 47 1.79 -3.65 6.45
N TYR A 48 0.63 -3.02 6.32
CA TYR A 48 -0.64 -3.72 6.12
C TYR A 48 -0.64 -4.52 4.82
N ALA A 49 -0.22 -3.90 3.71
CA ALA A 49 -0.07 -4.60 2.43
C ALA A 49 0.92 -5.76 2.50
N VAL A 50 2.09 -5.56 3.14
CA VAL A 50 3.09 -6.62 3.32
C VAL A 50 2.56 -7.76 4.17
N VAL A 51 1.96 -7.48 5.32
CA VAL A 51 1.43 -8.53 6.22
C VAL A 51 0.37 -9.35 5.49
N GLU A 52 -0.51 -8.71 4.72
CA GLU A 52 -1.51 -9.42 3.94
C GLU A 52 -0.88 -10.27 2.83
N ILE A 53 -0.02 -9.69 2.00
CA ILE A 53 0.61 -10.38 0.87
C ILE A 53 1.51 -11.54 1.33
N GLU A 54 2.32 -11.36 2.37
CA GLU A 54 3.28 -12.39 2.79
C GLU A 54 2.61 -13.49 3.60
N LEU A 55 1.66 -13.17 4.48
CA LEU A 55 1.16 -14.13 5.47
C LEU A 55 -0.18 -14.75 5.11
N TRP A 56 -0.95 -14.16 4.20
CA TRP A 56 -2.21 -14.74 3.77
C TRP A 56 -1.94 -15.81 2.70
N GLN A 57 -2.18 -17.08 3.04
CA GLN A 57 -1.95 -18.20 2.11
C GLN A 57 -3.24 -18.73 1.48
N ALA A 58 -4.39 -18.48 2.12
CA ALA A 58 -5.69 -19.03 1.73
C ALA A 58 -6.52 -18.02 0.92
N GLY A 59 -6.49 -18.08 -0.41
CA GLY A 59 -7.29 -17.17 -1.24
C GLY A 59 -7.45 -17.64 -2.67
N ALA A 60 -8.44 -17.05 -3.35
CA ALA A 60 -8.69 -17.25 -4.78
C ALA A 60 -7.83 -16.31 -5.63
N GLY A 61 -7.88 -16.49 -6.96
CA GLY A 61 -7.13 -15.68 -7.92
C GLY A 61 -5.73 -16.20 -8.24
N ALA A 62 -5.02 -15.46 -9.08
CA ALA A 62 -3.80 -15.94 -9.76
C ALA A 62 -2.59 -16.15 -8.83
N ARG A 63 -2.58 -15.56 -7.63
CA ARG A 63 -1.49 -15.68 -6.65
C ARG A 63 -1.93 -16.39 -5.36
N GLY A 64 -3.06 -17.10 -5.40
CA GLY A 64 -3.63 -17.72 -4.20
C GLY A 64 -3.93 -16.68 -3.12
N GLY A 65 -3.61 -16.96 -1.86
CA GLY A 65 -3.78 -15.99 -0.78
C GLY A 65 -2.82 -14.81 -0.79
N HIS A 66 -1.71 -14.85 -1.52
CA HIS A 66 -0.66 -13.84 -1.43
C HIS A 66 -1.01 -12.55 -2.19
N GLN A 67 -2.14 -11.94 -1.82
CA GLN A 67 -2.75 -10.81 -2.50
C GLN A 67 -3.35 -9.78 -1.53
N PRO A 68 -3.25 -8.48 -1.84
CA PRO A 68 -3.66 -7.40 -0.95
C PRO A 68 -5.18 -7.15 -1.02
N PHE A 69 -6.03 -8.14 -0.73
CA PHE A 69 -7.48 -8.04 -0.87
C PHE A 69 -8.13 -6.97 0.01
N ASP A 70 -7.94 -7.04 1.32
CA ASP A 70 -8.48 -6.06 2.24
C ASP A 70 -7.87 -4.67 2.02
N VAL A 71 -6.59 -4.62 1.64
CA VAL A 71 -5.91 -3.39 1.23
C VAL A 71 -6.63 -2.79 0.02
N THR A 72 -6.94 -3.56 -1.03
CA THR A 72 -7.65 -3.01 -2.19
C THR A 72 -9.05 -2.55 -1.81
N VAL A 73 -9.77 -3.27 -0.94
CA VAL A 73 -11.07 -2.84 -0.39
C VAL A 73 -10.95 -1.51 0.37
N LEU A 74 -9.93 -1.34 1.22
CA LEU A 74 -9.70 -0.12 1.98
C LEU A 74 -9.40 1.06 1.07
N TYR A 75 -8.39 0.89 0.22
CA TYR A 75 -7.87 1.99 -0.56
C TYR A 75 -8.81 2.33 -1.72
N GLU A 76 -9.70 1.44 -2.16
CA GLU A 76 -10.74 1.77 -3.14
C GLU A 76 -11.70 2.80 -2.56
N ASP A 77 -12.10 2.59 -1.30
CA ASP A 77 -12.95 3.49 -0.54
C ASP A 77 -12.26 4.84 -0.28
N LEU A 78 -10.99 4.82 0.10
CA LEU A 78 -10.21 6.04 0.34
C LEU A 78 -9.94 6.84 -0.95
N LEU A 79 -9.69 6.17 -2.08
CA LEU A 79 -9.54 6.83 -3.38
C LEU A 79 -10.81 7.59 -3.75
N GLU A 80 -11.98 6.97 -3.60
CA GLU A 80 -13.26 7.64 -3.86
C GLU A 80 -13.47 8.82 -2.91
N HIS A 81 -13.20 8.62 -1.62
CA HIS A 81 -13.35 9.67 -0.62
C HIS A 81 -12.51 10.90 -0.94
N VAL A 82 -11.23 10.72 -1.29
CA VAL A 82 -10.32 11.81 -1.63
C VAL A 82 -10.69 12.43 -2.97
N ALA A 83 -10.99 11.64 -3.99
CA ALA A 83 -11.38 12.15 -5.32
C ALA A 83 -12.65 13.01 -5.24
N ALA A 84 -13.68 12.53 -4.54
CA ALA A 84 -14.92 13.27 -4.34
C ALA A 84 -14.69 14.57 -3.56
N GLY A 85 -13.81 14.56 -2.54
CA GLY A 85 -13.46 15.76 -1.78
C GLY A 85 -12.72 16.80 -2.61
N LEU A 86 -11.76 16.39 -3.45
CA LEU A 86 -10.99 17.27 -4.31
C LEU A 86 -11.85 17.94 -5.39
N ASP A 87 -12.92 17.28 -5.86
CA ASP A 87 -13.85 17.80 -6.86
C ASP A 87 -14.91 18.76 -6.31
N LEU A 88 -14.98 18.95 -4.99
CA LEU A 88 -15.91 19.91 -4.42
C LEU A 88 -15.57 21.33 -4.90
N LYS A 89 -16.63 22.10 -5.16
CA LYS A 89 -16.52 23.52 -5.45
C LYS A 89 -16.06 24.26 -4.19
N THR A 90 -15.12 25.17 -4.35
CA THR A 90 -14.70 26.04 -3.25
C THR A 90 -15.86 26.94 -2.83
N SER A 91 -16.14 26.99 -1.53
CA SER A 91 -17.18 27.83 -0.94
C SER A 91 -16.62 28.52 0.29
N LEU A 92 -17.01 29.77 0.53
CA LEU A 92 -16.61 30.53 1.73
C LEU A 92 -17.19 29.94 3.03
N LEU A 93 -18.23 29.11 2.93
CA LEU A 93 -18.94 28.52 4.07
C LEU A 93 -18.44 27.10 4.43
N HIS A 94 -17.55 26.53 3.62
CA HIS A 94 -17.07 25.17 3.78
C HIS A 94 -15.54 25.12 3.82
N ARG A 95 -15.03 24.04 4.41
CA ARG A 95 -13.60 23.71 4.39
C ARG A 95 -13.08 23.70 2.95
N HIS A 96 -11.83 24.11 2.77
CA HIS A 96 -11.25 24.13 1.42
C HIS A 96 -11.18 22.68 0.89
N PRO A 97 -11.49 22.41 -0.39
CA PRO A 97 -11.56 21.04 -0.91
C PRO A 97 -10.30 20.20 -0.71
N ASP A 98 -9.11 20.81 -0.70
CA ASP A 98 -7.84 20.12 -0.45
C ASP A 98 -7.58 19.80 1.05
N GLU A 99 -8.49 20.15 1.95
CA GLU A 99 -8.48 19.65 3.33
C GLU A 99 -8.78 18.15 3.41
N VAL A 100 -9.40 17.54 2.39
CA VAL A 100 -9.61 16.08 2.32
C VAL A 100 -8.30 15.29 2.33
N LEU A 101 -7.16 15.93 2.00
CA LEU A 101 -5.85 15.31 2.03
C LEU A 101 -5.26 15.20 3.45
N LEU A 102 -5.83 15.93 4.41
CA LEU A 102 -5.33 15.98 5.78
C LEU A 102 -5.93 14.86 6.64
N PRO A 103 -5.08 14.11 7.36
CA PRO A 103 -5.57 13.13 8.31
C PRO A 103 -6.16 13.83 9.55
N VAL A 104 -7.30 13.35 10.01
CA VAL A 104 -7.87 13.70 11.31
C VAL A 104 -7.57 12.57 12.30
N GLY A 105 -6.69 12.85 13.26
CA GLY A 105 -6.31 11.91 14.33
C GLY A 105 -5.08 11.05 14.02
N PRO A 106 -4.63 10.24 15.00
CA PRO A 106 -3.47 9.37 14.85
C PRO A 106 -3.81 8.14 14.00
N CYS A 107 -2.77 7.47 13.50
CA CYS A 107 -2.92 6.16 12.89
C CYS A 107 -3.46 5.15 13.92
N ARG A 108 -4.48 4.39 13.52
CA ARG A 108 -5.13 3.37 14.37
C ARG A 108 -4.13 2.38 14.96
N ILE A 109 -3.27 1.79 14.13
CA ILE A 109 -2.26 0.82 14.57
C ILE A 109 -1.25 1.46 15.53
N CYS A 110 -0.82 2.71 15.29
CA CYS A 110 0.02 3.43 16.25
C CYS A 110 -0.68 3.61 17.61
N ALA A 111 -1.97 3.95 17.60
CA ALA A 111 -2.75 4.15 18.82
C ALA A 111 -2.95 2.82 19.59
N ASP A 112 -3.19 1.72 18.88
CA ASP A 112 -3.33 0.40 19.50
C ASP A 112 -2.00 -0.10 20.09
N MET A 113 -0.87 0.16 19.43
CA MET A 113 0.46 -0.17 19.96
C MET A 113 0.87 0.70 21.16
N ALA A 114 0.41 1.95 21.22
CA ALA A 114 0.68 2.86 22.32
C ALA A 114 -0.20 2.61 23.55
N SER A 115 -1.29 1.84 23.39
CA SER A 115 -2.22 1.56 24.48
C SER A 115 -1.62 0.56 25.48
N PRO A 116 -1.78 0.78 26.80
CA PRO A 116 -1.29 -0.16 27.79
C PRO A 116 -1.90 -1.53 27.57
N SER A 117 -1.06 -2.57 27.58
CA SER A 117 -1.47 -3.93 27.27
C SER A 117 -2.56 -4.37 28.24
N LEU A 118 -3.80 -4.57 27.77
CA LEU A 118 -4.82 -5.22 28.58
C LEU A 118 -4.41 -6.69 28.78
N PRO A 119 -4.20 -7.14 30.02
CA PRO A 119 -3.92 -8.55 30.30
C PRO A 119 -5.08 -9.42 29.79
N GLY A 120 -4.79 -10.39 28.92
CA GLY A 120 -5.79 -11.37 28.44
C GLY A 120 -6.31 -11.17 27.01
N LEU A 121 -6.08 -10.01 26.37
CA LEU A 121 -6.47 -9.74 24.97
C LEU A 121 -5.34 -10.03 23.95
N ARG A 122 -4.38 -10.90 24.33
CA ARG A 122 -3.34 -11.39 23.43
C ARG A 122 -3.85 -12.57 22.59
N MET A 123 -5.02 -12.43 21.97
CA MET A 123 -5.40 -13.38 20.93
C MET A 123 -4.60 -13.05 19.68
N GLY A 124 -3.45 -13.70 19.50
CA GLY A 124 -3.01 -14.05 18.15
C GLY A 124 -4.08 -14.98 17.59
N TYR A 125 -4.55 -14.72 16.36
CA TYR A 125 -5.57 -15.55 15.72
C TYR A 125 -5.13 -17.02 15.77
N ALA A 126 -5.87 -17.85 16.51
CA ALA A 126 -5.68 -19.30 16.66
C ALA A 126 -4.21 -19.80 16.73
N ASN A 127 -3.57 -19.72 17.91
CA ASN A 127 -2.29 -20.40 18.19
C ASN A 127 -1.09 -20.05 17.28
N SER A 128 -1.17 -18.98 16.48
CA SER A 128 -0.11 -18.60 15.56
C SER A 128 1.12 -18.03 16.28
N ASN A 129 2.30 -18.51 15.89
CA ASN A 129 3.58 -18.06 16.43
C ASN A 129 3.95 -16.71 15.81
N THR A 130 3.59 -15.61 16.48
CA THR A 130 3.85 -14.24 15.99
C THR A 130 5.32 -14.01 15.61
N LYS A 131 6.29 -14.62 16.30
CA LYS A 131 7.70 -14.50 15.93
C LYS A 131 8.00 -15.13 14.57
N ALA A 132 7.46 -16.31 14.30
CA ALA A 132 7.61 -16.97 13.01
C ALA A 132 6.94 -16.16 11.88
N LEU A 133 5.71 -15.68 12.11
CA LEU A 133 5.02 -14.79 11.17
C LEU A 133 5.78 -13.49 10.91
N THR A 134 6.50 -12.97 11.91
CA THR A 134 7.32 -11.76 11.73
C THR A 134 8.52 -12.04 10.83
N VAL A 135 9.16 -13.20 10.98
CA VAL A 135 10.26 -13.61 10.09
C VAL A 135 9.76 -13.76 8.66
N GLU A 136 8.60 -14.40 8.48
CA GLU A 136 7.98 -14.59 7.16
C GLU A 136 7.60 -13.24 6.52
N ALA A 137 6.91 -12.35 7.23
CA ALA A 137 6.52 -11.03 6.72
C ALA A 137 7.72 -10.15 6.36
N ASN A 138 8.80 -10.21 7.15
CA ASN A 138 10.03 -9.47 6.85
C ASN A 138 10.85 -10.08 5.71
N GLY A 139 10.51 -11.29 5.24
CA GLY A 139 11.13 -11.90 4.06
C GLY A 139 10.77 -11.17 2.76
N LEU A 140 9.60 -10.52 2.70
CA LEU A 140 9.13 -9.69 1.57
C LEU A 140 9.16 -10.42 0.21
N ALA A 141 9.11 -11.74 0.18
CA ALA A 141 9.35 -12.52 -1.03
C ALA A 141 8.26 -12.27 -2.08
N HIS A 142 6.99 -12.35 -1.66
CA HIS A 142 5.85 -12.18 -2.56
C HIS A 142 5.65 -10.72 -2.98
N THR A 143 5.87 -9.78 -2.06
CA THR A 143 5.78 -8.34 -2.30
C THR A 143 6.87 -7.90 -3.27
N THR A 144 8.10 -8.36 -3.08
CA THR A 144 9.23 -8.05 -3.97
C THR A 144 8.98 -8.61 -5.37
N ALA A 145 8.52 -9.86 -5.47
CA ALA A 145 8.17 -10.47 -6.75
C ALA A 145 7.10 -9.67 -7.50
N TRP A 146 6.01 -9.30 -6.82
CA TRP A 146 4.93 -8.52 -7.44
C TRP A 146 5.41 -7.12 -7.85
N CYS A 147 6.13 -6.41 -6.97
CA CYS A 147 6.72 -5.12 -7.31
C CYS A 147 7.58 -5.24 -8.57
N GLY A 148 8.47 -6.24 -8.62
CA GLY A 148 9.37 -6.54 -9.74
C GLY A 148 8.65 -6.82 -11.06
N GLU A 149 7.63 -7.69 -11.03
CA GLU A 149 6.83 -8.05 -12.21
C GLU A 149 6.07 -6.86 -12.80
N THR A 150 5.73 -5.86 -11.98
CA THR A 150 4.87 -4.74 -12.37
C THR A 150 5.61 -3.41 -12.55
N ILE A 151 6.94 -3.36 -12.32
CA ILE A 151 7.76 -2.13 -12.44
C ILE A 151 7.43 -1.32 -13.71
N PRO A 152 7.38 -1.92 -14.92
CA PRO A 152 7.18 -1.15 -16.15
C PRO A 152 5.86 -0.36 -16.18
N LEU A 153 4.89 -0.72 -15.35
CA LEU A 153 3.52 -0.17 -15.36
C LEU A 153 3.36 0.98 -14.39
N TRP A 154 4.02 0.93 -13.23
CA TRP A 154 3.89 1.95 -12.18
C TRP A 154 5.09 2.89 -12.08
N ARG A 155 6.28 2.55 -12.61
CA ARG A 155 7.49 3.38 -12.45
C ARG A 155 7.32 4.81 -13.01
N GLY A 156 6.64 4.95 -14.15
CA GLY A 156 6.32 6.24 -14.76
C GLY A 156 5.22 7.04 -14.05
N ARG A 157 4.57 6.44 -13.04
CA ARG A 157 3.46 7.04 -12.27
C ARG A 157 3.86 7.41 -10.84
N VAL A 158 5.13 7.19 -10.51
CA VAL A 158 5.73 7.52 -9.21
C VAL A 158 5.64 9.01 -8.97
N CYS A 159 5.37 9.40 -7.73
CA CYS A 159 5.41 10.81 -7.34
C CYS A 159 6.82 11.38 -7.57
N PRO A 160 6.96 12.47 -8.35
CA PRO A 160 8.28 13.01 -8.71
C PRO A 160 9.09 13.46 -7.49
N ASP A 161 8.43 13.91 -6.42
CA ASP A 161 9.12 14.29 -5.17
C ASP A 161 9.50 13.07 -4.29
N CYS A 162 8.95 11.89 -4.55
CA CYS A 162 9.38 10.64 -3.91
C CYS A 162 10.49 9.94 -4.69
N ASP A 163 10.61 10.21 -5.99
CA ASP A 163 11.55 9.57 -6.89
C ASP A 163 12.94 10.21 -6.78
N PRO A 164 13.97 9.47 -6.34
CA PRO A 164 15.33 10.01 -6.27
C PRO A 164 15.91 10.37 -7.65
N ASP A 165 15.41 9.77 -8.73
CA ASP A 165 15.90 9.99 -10.08
C ASP A 165 15.28 11.24 -10.73
N THR A 166 14.19 11.78 -10.14
CA THR A 166 13.52 12.97 -10.66
C THR A 166 14.15 14.24 -10.06
N PRO A 167 14.62 15.19 -10.89
CA PRO A 167 15.14 16.45 -10.39
C PRO A 167 14.09 17.22 -9.58
N LYS A 168 14.52 17.89 -8.50
CA LYS A 168 13.61 18.70 -7.66
C LYS A 168 12.86 19.74 -8.50
N GLY A 169 11.55 19.76 -8.38
CA GLY A 169 10.68 20.69 -9.11
C GLY A 169 10.41 20.29 -10.57
N ALA A 170 10.94 19.16 -11.04
CA ALA A 170 10.58 18.55 -12.30
C ALA A 170 9.46 17.51 -12.10
N GLY A 171 8.88 17.06 -13.22
CA GLY A 171 7.83 16.05 -13.22
C GLY A 171 6.41 16.62 -13.18
N ASP A 172 5.45 15.72 -13.37
CA ASP A 172 4.04 16.07 -13.46
C ASP A 172 3.43 16.28 -12.06
N PRO A 173 2.87 17.47 -11.75
CA PRO A 173 2.20 17.72 -10.47
C PRO A 173 0.97 16.82 -10.23
N GLU A 174 0.34 16.27 -11.26
CA GLU A 174 -0.78 15.31 -11.13
C GLU A 174 -0.32 13.97 -10.53
N LEU A 175 0.98 13.67 -10.64
CA LEU A 175 1.58 12.45 -10.10
C LEU A 175 1.92 12.54 -8.60
N LEU A 176 1.81 13.72 -8.00
CA LEU A 176 2.18 13.91 -6.59
C LEU A 176 1.37 13.01 -5.66
N CYS A 177 2.06 12.40 -4.68
CA CYS A 177 1.41 11.67 -3.62
C CYS A 177 0.70 12.63 -2.66
N ARG A 178 -0.19 12.09 -1.82
CA ARG A 178 -0.99 12.86 -0.87
C ARG A 178 -0.17 13.82 -0.01
N PHE A 179 1.02 13.40 0.45
CA PHE A 179 1.88 14.25 1.29
C PHE A 179 2.42 15.46 0.55
N HIS A 180 2.88 15.27 -0.69
CA HIS A 180 3.44 16.34 -1.49
C HIS A 180 2.35 17.29 -2.03
N LEU A 181 1.15 16.77 -2.30
CA LEU A 181 -0.02 17.62 -2.54
C LEU A 181 -0.36 18.45 -1.30
N THR A 182 -0.40 17.83 -0.12
CA THR A 182 -0.71 18.51 1.15
C THR A 182 0.26 19.66 1.45
N ALA A 183 1.55 19.44 1.15
CA ALA A 183 2.62 20.44 1.35
C ALA A 183 2.54 21.63 0.38
N ARG A 184 1.85 21.47 -0.76
CA ARG A 184 1.69 22.49 -1.81
C ARG A 184 0.34 23.20 -1.76
N ARG A 185 -0.46 22.99 -0.72
CA ARG A 185 -1.76 23.65 -0.56
C ARG A 185 -1.60 25.17 -0.36
N PRO A 186 -2.53 26.00 -0.87
CA PRO A 186 -3.75 25.60 -1.58
C PRO A 186 -3.48 25.11 -3.01
N LEU A 187 -4.22 24.09 -3.45
CA LEU A 187 -4.06 23.53 -4.80
C LEU A 187 -4.91 24.31 -5.84
N PRO A 188 -4.36 24.62 -7.03
CA PRO A 188 -5.15 25.13 -8.15
C PRO A 188 -6.29 24.18 -8.51
N GLU A 189 -7.46 24.73 -8.85
CA GLU A 189 -8.66 23.96 -9.22
C GLU A 189 -8.42 22.97 -10.38
N PRO A 190 -7.75 23.33 -11.49
CA PRO A 190 -7.44 22.37 -12.56
C PRO A 190 -6.63 21.18 -12.06
N LEU A 191 -5.65 21.42 -11.18
CA LEU A 191 -4.83 20.36 -10.60
C LEU A 191 -5.65 19.46 -9.66
N ARG A 192 -6.57 20.02 -8.86
CA ARG A 192 -7.46 19.22 -8.01
C ARG A 192 -8.31 18.26 -8.83
N HIS A 193 -8.93 18.75 -9.90
CA HIS A 193 -9.76 17.94 -10.78
C HIS A 193 -8.96 16.87 -11.53
N ALA A 194 -7.74 17.21 -11.99
CA ALA A 194 -6.88 16.25 -12.66
C ALA A 194 -6.43 15.12 -11.71
N VAL A 195 -6.01 15.47 -10.49
CA VAL A 195 -5.71 14.47 -9.44
C VAL A 195 -6.94 13.63 -9.12
N ALA A 196 -8.12 14.24 -8.94
CA ALA A 196 -9.36 13.50 -8.67
C ALA A 196 -9.71 12.52 -9.80
N SER A 197 -9.55 12.92 -11.07
CA SER A 197 -9.74 12.06 -12.24
C SER A 197 -8.80 10.86 -12.19
N ARG A 198 -7.50 11.10 -12.01
CA ARG A 198 -6.48 10.04 -11.89
C ARG A 198 -6.81 9.07 -10.75
N LEU A 199 -7.22 9.55 -9.57
CA LEU A 199 -7.56 8.68 -8.44
C LEU A 199 -8.75 7.77 -8.77
N ARG A 200 -9.74 8.24 -9.55
CA ARG A 200 -10.85 7.41 -10.01
C ARG A 200 -10.43 6.37 -11.03
N GLU A 201 -9.47 6.68 -11.89
CA GLU A 201 -8.90 5.70 -12.83
C GLU A 201 -8.15 4.59 -12.08
N VAL A 202 -7.31 4.95 -11.10
CA VAL A 202 -6.64 3.98 -10.22
C VAL A 202 -7.67 3.11 -9.50
N ARG A 203 -8.72 3.74 -8.96
CA ARG A 203 -9.83 3.05 -8.29
C ARG A 203 -10.53 2.06 -9.22
N GLY A 204 -10.79 2.43 -10.48
CA GLY A 204 -11.41 1.56 -11.47
C GLY A 204 -10.59 0.30 -11.72
N ARG A 205 -9.27 0.44 -11.93
CA ARG A 205 -8.36 -0.70 -12.08
C ARG A 205 -8.30 -1.57 -10.82
N MET A 206 -8.24 -0.94 -9.65
CA MET A 206 -8.15 -1.64 -8.37
C MET A 206 -9.42 -2.38 -7.98
N ARG A 207 -10.59 -1.87 -8.39
CA ARG A 207 -11.86 -2.58 -8.26
C ARG A 207 -11.84 -3.90 -9.04
N HIS A 208 -11.39 -3.88 -10.30
CA HIS A 208 -11.26 -5.11 -11.08
C HIS A 208 -10.27 -6.09 -10.43
N LEU A 209 -9.14 -5.59 -9.92
CA LEU A 209 -8.21 -6.42 -9.13
C LEU A 209 -8.91 -7.05 -7.92
N THR A 210 -9.68 -6.28 -7.16
CA THR A 210 -10.45 -6.78 -6.00
C THR A 210 -11.43 -7.88 -6.39
N GLU A 211 -12.19 -7.67 -7.46
CA GLU A 211 -13.16 -8.65 -7.96
C GLU A 211 -12.48 -9.95 -8.42
N SER A 212 -11.28 -9.86 -9.01
CA SER A 212 -10.49 -11.01 -9.46
C SER A 212 -10.00 -11.93 -8.35
N MET A 213 -9.91 -11.41 -7.11
CA MET A 213 -9.46 -12.13 -5.93
C MET A 213 -10.58 -12.89 -5.22
N THR A 214 -11.81 -12.82 -5.73
CA THR A 214 -12.97 -13.56 -5.20
C THR A 214 -13.06 -14.96 -5.80
N ASP A 215 -13.82 -15.87 -5.18
CA ASP A 215 -13.98 -17.27 -5.61
C ASP A 215 -14.41 -17.45 -7.07
N TYR A 216 -15.12 -16.45 -7.63
CA TYR A 216 -15.60 -16.43 -9.01
C TYR A 216 -14.96 -15.32 -9.85
N GLY A 217 -13.87 -14.71 -9.35
CA GLY A 217 -13.17 -13.62 -10.00
C GLY A 217 -12.51 -14.04 -11.30
N ALA A 218 -12.72 -13.27 -12.37
CA ALA A 218 -11.98 -13.46 -13.61
C ALA A 218 -10.54 -12.94 -13.46
N PRO A 219 -9.54 -13.60 -14.09
CA PRO A 219 -8.18 -13.07 -14.12
C PRO A 219 -8.14 -11.66 -14.71
N VAL A 220 -7.29 -10.81 -14.13
CA VAL A 220 -7.11 -9.42 -14.56
C VAL A 220 -5.79 -9.23 -15.29
N GLY A 221 -5.69 -8.13 -16.05
CA GLY A 221 -4.50 -7.74 -16.78
C GLY A 221 -3.39 -7.19 -15.89
N HIS A 222 -2.28 -6.84 -16.53
CA HIS A 222 -1.12 -6.32 -15.81
C HIS A 222 -1.37 -4.93 -15.20
N GLU A 223 -2.16 -4.07 -15.86
CA GLU A 223 -2.53 -2.74 -15.37
C GLU A 223 -3.32 -2.81 -14.05
N GLU A 224 -4.29 -3.72 -13.95
CA GLU A 224 -5.01 -3.98 -12.70
C GLU A 224 -4.06 -4.49 -11.62
N ASN A 225 -3.15 -5.41 -11.96
CA ASN A 225 -2.16 -5.94 -11.02
C ASN A 225 -1.20 -4.88 -10.47
N ALA A 226 -0.94 -3.78 -11.18
CA ALA A 226 -0.11 -2.68 -10.71
C ALA A 226 -0.88 -1.63 -9.87
N SER A 227 -2.22 -1.64 -9.95
CA SER A 227 -3.06 -0.56 -9.42
C SER A 227 -2.99 -0.40 -7.90
N TRP A 228 -2.82 -1.49 -7.14
CA TRP A 228 -2.69 -1.43 -5.69
C TRP A 228 -1.41 -0.67 -5.27
N ILE A 229 -0.31 -0.85 -5.99
CA ILE A 229 0.96 -0.14 -5.75
C ILE A 229 0.76 1.37 -5.99
N GLU A 230 0.05 1.75 -7.05
CA GLU A 230 -0.28 3.15 -7.31
C GLU A 230 -1.14 3.76 -6.20
N ALA A 231 -2.17 3.04 -5.75
CA ALA A 231 -3.05 3.49 -4.68
C ALA A 231 -2.29 3.67 -3.36
N VAL A 232 -1.58 2.63 -2.92
CA VAL A 232 -0.77 2.65 -1.69
C VAL A 232 0.34 3.70 -1.79
N GLY A 233 0.98 3.83 -2.95
CA GLY A 233 1.99 4.85 -3.25
C GLY A 233 1.44 6.28 -3.14
N PHE A 234 0.20 6.53 -3.55
CA PHE A 234 -0.46 7.82 -3.34
C PHE A 234 -0.66 8.14 -1.84
N PHE A 235 -1.13 7.18 -1.04
CA PHE A 235 -1.48 7.40 0.37
C PHE A 235 -0.30 7.35 1.35
N ALA A 236 0.74 6.58 1.03
CA ALA A 236 1.90 6.33 1.90
C ALA A 236 3.23 6.85 1.35
N GLY A 237 3.26 7.31 0.09
CA GLY A 237 4.49 7.60 -0.63
C GLY A 237 5.11 6.33 -1.22
N TRP A 238 6.12 6.52 -2.07
CA TRP A 238 6.67 5.50 -2.95
C TRP A 238 7.96 4.83 -2.45
N GLY A 239 8.34 5.09 -1.20
CA GLY A 239 9.64 4.67 -0.66
C GLY A 239 9.90 3.17 -0.74
N LEU A 240 8.93 2.35 -0.30
CA LEU A 240 9.05 0.89 -0.31
C LEU A 240 9.12 0.29 -1.72
N PRO A 241 8.16 0.54 -2.66
CA PRO A 241 8.22 -0.07 -3.98
C PRO A 241 9.46 0.35 -4.78
N LEU A 242 9.94 1.58 -4.61
CA LEU A 242 11.22 2.02 -5.20
C LEU A 242 12.42 1.25 -4.62
N TYR A 243 12.43 1.01 -3.30
CA TYR A 243 13.48 0.22 -2.65
C TYR A 243 13.47 -1.24 -3.13
N LEU A 244 12.30 -1.88 -3.19
CA LEU A 244 12.16 -3.28 -3.63
C LEU A 244 12.50 -3.44 -5.12
N ALA A 245 12.15 -2.47 -5.96
CA ALA A 245 12.49 -2.48 -7.38
C ALA A 245 13.98 -2.24 -7.66
N GLY A 246 14.68 -1.52 -6.77
CA GLY A 246 16.11 -1.23 -6.88
C GLY A 246 17.02 -2.30 -6.26
N SER A 247 16.46 -3.26 -5.52
CA SER A 247 17.24 -4.34 -4.90
C SER A 247 17.59 -5.40 -5.97
N PRO A 248 18.88 -5.68 -6.22
CA PRO A 248 19.27 -6.77 -7.10
C PRO A 248 18.62 -8.07 -6.58
N ARG A 249 17.99 -8.84 -7.48
CA ARG A 249 17.59 -10.22 -7.15
C ARG A 249 18.87 -10.95 -6.73
N GLU A 250 18.99 -11.37 -5.48
CA GLU A 250 19.95 -12.41 -5.15
C GLU A 250 19.54 -13.63 -5.98
N ALA A 251 20.32 -13.88 -7.04
CA ALA A 251 20.15 -15.05 -7.87
C ALA A 251 20.35 -16.29 -7.00
N GLU A 252 19.48 -17.29 -7.19
CA GLU A 252 19.54 -18.59 -6.54
C GLU A 252 20.98 -19.16 -6.57
N PRO A 253 21.49 -19.74 -5.46
CA PRO A 253 22.76 -20.44 -5.49
C PRO A 253 22.56 -21.77 -6.23
N GLY A 254 22.96 -21.85 -7.50
CA GLY A 254 22.76 -23.09 -8.24
C GLY A 254 23.15 -23.12 -9.70
N GLN A 255 24.34 -22.65 -10.06
CA GLN A 255 25.05 -23.27 -11.19
C GLN A 255 26.48 -23.54 -10.76
N GLU A 256 26.68 -24.77 -10.30
CA GLU A 256 27.98 -25.39 -10.15
C GLU A 256 28.79 -25.20 -11.43
N THR A 257 29.97 -24.63 -11.27
CA THR A 257 31.04 -24.65 -12.25
C THR A 257 31.40 -26.11 -12.54
N THR A 258 31.01 -26.62 -13.71
CA THR A 258 31.67 -27.80 -14.29
C THR A 258 33.05 -27.37 -14.80
N GLU A 259 34.02 -27.30 -13.88
CA GLU A 259 35.40 -27.58 -14.21
C GLU A 259 35.54 -29.10 -14.35
N ALA A 260 35.70 -29.57 -15.58
CA ALA A 260 36.21 -30.91 -15.85
C ALA A 260 37.48 -30.75 -16.70
N GLU A 261 38.61 -30.61 -16.01
CA GLU A 261 39.92 -30.88 -16.58
C GLU A 261 40.30 -32.35 -16.37
N HIS A 262 40.78 -32.96 -17.46
CA HIS A 262 41.73 -34.07 -17.59
C HIS A 262 41.23 -35.52 -17.63
N GLY A 263 41.55 -36.18 -18.76
CA GLY A 263 42.02 -37.57 -18.76
C GLY A 263 41.65 -38.43 -19.97
N GLU A 264 42.32 -38.24 -21.12
CA GLU A 264 43.13 -39.24 -21.87
C GLU A 264 43.57 -38.70 -23.25
#